data_AF-A0A4Q9FNL3-F1
#
_entry.id   AF-A0A4Q9FNL3-F1
#
_cell.length_a   1.000
_cell.length_b   1.000
_cell.length_c   1.000
_cell.angle_alpha   90.00
_cell.angle_beta   90.00
_cell.angle_gamma   90.00
#
_symmetry.space_group_name_H-M   'P 1'
#
loop_
_entity.id
_entity.type
_entity.pdbx_description
1 polymer ?
#
loop_
_entity_poly.entity_id
_entity_poly.type
_entity_poly.pdbx_seq_one_letter_code
_entity_poly.pdbx_strand_id
1 'polypeptide(L)'
;MLLSILSFLFAFVIAFGRQSAVFGKIKQSLWFFSNYEVKRIWFSCISILFGVLALWLYPTNLTILVILGLSLLLIIASFLFDFKFIFPEIKTVERKLGDAIEINQGTEIIGVVKNGIAVAYPLDVVIPRHIINDKILGSHIVVSYCAICRSALAFNAEIDGVSLYFKVSAVWRRNMVMIDDQTKSLWQQATGECIHGKLKGKRLELLSGENTNWNSWKQKHPKSEFVFNCIEARKGYLSRERMIKALNFVTPKITPPGFTNLKGLPTRATVFGITYNGISRAYPISEIENLHIFEDHFNHKNVTLEYNKSSEYLIAIVTETKKQIIVEKHWWLGWKEFHPDTEIWKKST
;
A
#
# COMPACT_ATOMS: atom_id res chain seq x y z
N MET A 1 -18.90 -32.95 -22.49
CA MET A 1 -18.17 -32.99 -21.20
C MET A 1 -16.88 -32.17 -21.23
N LEU A 2 -15.94 -32.41 -22.15
CA LEU A 2 -14.68 -31.65 -22.19
C LEU A 2 -14.90 -30.13 -22.37
N LEU A 3 -15.79 -29.72 -23.28
CA LEU A 3 -16.07 -28.30 -23.53
C LEU A 3 -16.65 -27.57 -22.30
N SER A 4 -17.55 -28.22 -21.54
CA SER A 4 -18.08 -27.63 -20.29
C SER A 4 -17.00 -27.52 -19.22
N ILE A 5 -16.07 -28.48 -19.13
CA ILE A 5 -14.91 -28.40 -18.24
C ILE A 5 -14.00 -27.23 -18.65
N LEU A 6 -13.73 -27.04 -19.95
CA LEU A 6 -12.95 -25.90 -20.44
C LEU A 6 -13.63 -24.57 -20.11
N SER A 7 -14.95 -24.45 -20.35
CA SER A 7 -15.73 -23.29 -19.92
C SER A 7 -15.51 -22.96 -18.44
N PHE A 8 -15.61 -23.97 -17.58
CA PHE A 8 -15.41 -23.80 -16.14
C PHE A 8 -13.97 -23.39 -15.80
N LEU A 9 -12.97 -24.01 -16.40
CA LEU A 9 -11.55 -23.69 -16.13
C LEU A 9 -11.23 -22.23 -16.48
N PHE A 10 -11.70 -21.71 -17.62
CA PHE A 10 -11.50 -20.30 -17.96
C PHE A 10 -12.22 -19.35 -16.99
N ALA A 11 -13.45 -19.68 -16.58
CA ALA A 11 -14.19 -18.91 -15.58
C ALA A 11 -13.51 -18.95 -14.19
N PHE A 12 -12.96 -20.09 -13.81
CA PHE A 12 -12.26 -20.29 -12.54
C PHE A 12 -10.94 -19.49 -12.50
N VAL A 13 -10.14 -19.58 -13.56
CA VAL A 13 -8.85 -18.87 -13.66
C VAL A 13 -9.05 -17.37 -13.52
N ILE A 14 -10.10 -16.80 -14.11
CA ILE A 14 -10.35 -15.37 -13.95
C ILE A 14 -10.91 -15.00 -12.57
N ALA A 15 -11.83 -15.80 -12.03
CA ALA A 15 -12.44 -15.52 -10.72
C ALA A 15 -11.44 -15.62 -9.56
N PHE A 16 -10.49 -16.55 -9.62
CA PHE A 16 -9.57 -16.84 -8.52
C PHE A 16 -8.08 -16.57 -8.81
N GLY A 17 -7.71 -16.26 -10.05
CA GLY A 17 -6.30 -16.13 -10.45
C GLY A 17 -5.54 -15.08 -9.65
N ARG A 18 -6.18 -13.95 -9.31
CA ARG A 18 -5.57 -12.90 -8.46
C ARG A 18 -5.34 -13.40 -7.04
N GLN A 19 -6.32 -14.05 -6.43
CA GLN A 19 -6.24 -14.58 -5.07
C GLN A 19 -5.18 -15.67 -4.99
N SER A 20 -5.12 -16.56 -5.98
CA SER A 20 -4.07 -17.55 -6.11
C SER A 20 -2.69 -16.91 -6.30
N ALA A 21 -2.59 -15.78 -7.02
CA ALA A 21 -1.32 -15.07 -7.17
C ALA A 21 -0.85 -14.36 -5.89
N VAL A 22 -1.76 -13.91 -5.02
CA VAL A 22 -1.43 -13.32 -3.71
C VAL A 22 -1.07 -14.40 -2.68
N PHE A 23 -1.91 -15.43 -2.55
CA PHE A 23 -1.86 -16.38 -1.43
C PHE A 23 -1.27 -17.74 -1.80
N GLY A 24 -1.05 -17.99 -3.10
CA GLY A 24 -0.46 -19.23 -3.58
C GLY A 24 1.02 -19.36 -3.23
N LYS A 25 1.44 -20.61 -3.02
CA LYS A 25 2.86 -20.98 -2.83
C LYS A 25 3.60 -21.19 -4.15
N ILE A 26 2.88 -21.34 -5.26
CA ILE A 26 3.45 -21.51 -6.60
C ILE A 26 3.80 -20.13 -7.16
N LYS A 27 5.01 -20.00 -7.72
CA LYS A 27 5.64 -18.78 -8.28
C LYS A 27 4.67 -17.61 -8.47
N GLN A 28 4.67 -16.67 -7.52
CA GLN A 28 3.78 -15.52 -7.51
C GLN A 28 4.05 -14.65 -8.75
N SER A 29 3.14 -14.73 -9.72
CA SER A 29 3.23 -13.96 -10.96
C SER A 29 2.36 -12.71 -10.88
N LEU A 30 2.91 -11.58 -11.30
CA LEU A 30 2.16 -10.32 -11.42
C LEU A 30 1.21 -10.29 -12.62
N TRP A 31 1.22 -11.34 -13.45
CA TRP A 31 0.41 -11.43 -14.67
C TRP A 31 -1.09 -11.32 -14.40
N PHE A 32 -1.60 -11.86 -13.28
CA PHE A 32 -3.03 -11.74 -12.97
C PHE A 32 -3.45 -10.31 -12.57
N PHE A 33 -2.50 -9.43 -12.28
CA PHE A 33 -2.79 -8.05 -11.91
C PHE A 33 -2.67 -7.10 -13.09
N SER A 34 -1.69 -7.31 -13.97
CA SER A 34 -1.50 -6.48 -15.16
C SER A 34 -2.60 -6.70 -16.19
N ASN A 35 -3.22 -5.62 -16.68
CA ASN A 35 -4.29 -5.67 -17.68
C ASN A 35 -5.42 -6.66 -17.33
N TYR A 36 -5.71 -6.86 -16.04
CA TYR A 36 -6.70 -7.83 -15.57
C TYR A 36 -8.07 -7.63 -16.21
N GLU A 37 -8.49 -6.38 -16.42
CA GLU A 37 -9.76 -6.03 -17.07
C GLU A 37 -9.90 -6.63 -18.46
N VAL A 38 -8.85 -6.47 -19.26
CA VAL A 38 -8.80 -6.99 -20.63
C VAL A 38 -8.78 -8.51 -20.59
N LYS A 39 -7.96 -9.09 -19.70
CA LYS A 39 -7.91 -10.54 -19.50
C LYS A 39 -9.25 -11.09 -19.04
N ARG A 40 -9.98 -10.38 -18.18
CA ARG A 40 -11.31 -10.78 -17.71
C ARG A 40 -12.27 -10.93 -18.87
N ILE A 41 -12.33 -9.92 -19.74
CA ILE A 41 -13.19 -9.96 -20.92
C ILE A 41 -12.82 -11.16 -21.80
N TRP A 42 -11.54 -11.35 -22.14
CA TRP A 42 -11.10 -12.47 -22.98
C TRP A 42 -11.42 -13.84 -22.38
N PHE A 43 -11.11 -14.05 -21.09
CA PHE A 43 -11.37 -15.31 -20.41
C PHE A 43 -12.89 -15.58 -20.30
N SER A 44 -13.69 -14.55 -20.05
CA SER A 44 -15.16 -14.66 -20.07
C SER A 44 -15.68 -15.01 -21.47
N CYS A 45 -15.19 -14.37 -22.54
CA CYS A 45 -15.59 -14.68 -23.91
C CYS A 45 -15.23 -16.12 -24.30
N ILE A 46 -14.02 -16.59 -23.96
CA ILE A 46 -13.59 -17.96 -24.23
C ILE A 46 -14.43 -18.97 -23.45
N SER A 47 -14.70 -18.67 -22.17
CA SER A 47 -15.58 -19.50 -21.33
C SER A 47 -16.98 -19.61 -21.94
N ILE A 48 -17.59 -18.49 -22.34
CA ILE A 48 -18.91 -18.45 -22.98
C ILE A 48 -18.90 -19.22 -24.30
N LEU A 49 -17.87 -19.07 -25.13
CA LEU A 49 -17.73 -19.80 -26.40
C LEU A 49 -17.77 -21.32 -26.17
N PHE A 50 -16.95 -21.82 -25.24
CA PHE A 50 -16.96 -23.25 -24.90
C PHE A 50 -18.29 -23.71 -24.30
N GLY A 51 -18.94 -22.85 -23.52
CA GLY A 51 -20.26 -23.11 -22.95
C GLY A 51 -21.35 -23.24 -24.01
N VAL A 52 -21.40 -22.32 -24.97
CA VAL A 52 -22.33 -22.35 -26.10
C VAL A 52 -22.11 -23.60 -26.96
N LEU A 53 -20.86 -23.95 -27.27
CA LEU A 53 -20.54 -25.17 -28.01
C LEU A 53 -20.95 -26.44 -27.23
N ALA A 54 -20.77 -26.46 -25.91
CA ALA A 54 -21.19 -27.58 -25.07
C ALA A 54 -22.72 -27.75 -25.05
N LEU A 55 -23.47 -26.64 -24.97
CA LEU A 55 -24.94 -26.64 -25.04
C LEU A 55 -25.44 -27.08 -26.41
N TRP A 56 -24.79 -26.63 -27.48
CA TRP A 56 -25.19 -26.99 -28.83
C TRP A 56 -25.07 -28.50 -29.10
N LEU A 57 -24.00 -29.13 -28.59
CA LEU A 57 -23.79 -30.57 -28.75
C LEU A 57 -24.63 -31.43 -27.78
N TYR A 58 -24.92 -30.91 -26.58
CA TYR A 58 -25.57 -31.69 -25.51
C TYR A 58 -26.59 -30.84 -24.72
N PRO A 59 -27.68 -30.38 -25.34
CA PRO A 59 -28.56 -29.36 -24.76
C PRO A 59 -29.32 -29.81 -23.51
N THR A 60 -29.58 -31.11 -23.36
CA THR A 60 -30.39 -31.67 -22.26
C THR A 60 -29.57 -32.39 -21.18
N ASN A 61 -28.23 -32.40 -21.31
CA ASN A 61 -27.38 -33.11 -20.36
C ASN A 61 -27.25 -32.33 -19.05
N LEU A 62 -27.84 -32.85 -17.96
CA LEU A 62 -27.89 -32.19 -16.66
C LEU A 62 -26.50 -31.82 -16.11
N THR A 63 -25.51 -32.71 -16.22
CA THR A 63 -24.16 -32.45 -15.71
C THR A 63 -23.50 -31.28 -16.44
N ILE A 64 -23.69 -31.17 -17.75
CA ILE A 64 -23.21 -30.04 -18.54
C ILE A 64 -23.91 -28.75 -18.09
N LEU A 65 -25.23 -28.76 -17.93
CA LEU A 65 -25.99 -27.59 -17.47
C LEU A 65 -25.50 -27.08 -16.10
N VAL A 66 -25.23 -27.98 -15.15
CA VAL A 66 -24.69 -27.62 -13.83
C VAL A 66 -23.30 -26.97 -13.95
N ILE A 67 -22.38 -27.54 -14.73
CA ILE A 67 -21.03 -26.98 -14.92
C ILE A 67 -21.09 -25.58 -15.56
N LEU A 68 -21.99 -25.37 -16.52
CA LEU A 68 -22.16 -24.07 -17.16
C LEU A 68 -22.81 -23.04 -16.23
N GLY A 69 -23.76 -23.45 -15.40
CA GLY A 69 -24.31 -22.61 -14.33
C GLY A 69 -23.23 -22.13 -13.36
N LEU A 70 -22.33 -23.03 -12.94
CA LEU A 70 -21.17 -22.67 -12.12
C LEU A 70 -20.20 -21.74 -12.85
N SER A 71 -19.95 -21.98 -14.14
CA SER A 71 -19.08 -21.12 -14.97
C SER A 71 -19.63 -19.70 -15.03
N LEU A 72 -20.94 -19.56 -15.27
CA LEU A 72 -21.62 -18.26 -15.32
C LEU A 72 -21.56 -17.55 -13.97
N LEU A 73 -21.80 -18.26 -12.86
CA LEU A 73 -21.69 -17.71 -11.51
C LEU A 73 -20.28 -17.17 -11.25
N LEU A 74 -19.23 -17.90 -11.63
CA LEU A 74 -17.84 -17.47 -11.48
C LEU A 74 -17.52 -16.22 -12.31
N ILE A 75 -18.03 -16.14 -13.55
CA ILE A 75 -17.88 -14.94 -14.37
C ILE A 75 -18.56 -13.76 -13.67
N ILE A 76 -19.82 -13.89 -13.26
CA ILE A 76 -20.56 -12.82 -12.56
C ILE A 76 -19.81 -12.38 -11.29
N ALA A 77 -19.37 -13.34 -10.47
CA ALA A 77 -18.60 -13.06 -9.27
C ALA A 77 -17.30 -12.28 -9.58
N SER A 78 -16.61 -12.58 -10.68
CA SER A 78 -15.38 -11.88 -11.08
C SER A 78 -15.59 -10.39 -11.40
N PHE A 79 -16.82 -9.98 -11.75
CA PHE A 79 -17.19 -8.57 -11.95
C PHE A 79 -17.70 -7.91 -10.65
N LEU A 80 -18.39 -8.66 -9.79
CA LEU A 80 -18.90 -8.13 -8.51
C LEU A 80 -17.78 -7.85 -7.49
N PHE A 81 -16.75 -8.69 -7.45
CA PHE A 81 -15.63 -8.58 -6.48
C PHE A 81 -14.43 -7.81 -7.05
N ASP A 82 -14.67 -6.76 -7.84
CA ASP A 82 -13.60 -5.92 -8.37
C ASP A 82 -13.06 -4.95 -7.29
N PHE A 83 -11.73 -4.89 -7.16
CA PHE A 83 -11.05 -3.95 -6.26
C PHE A 83 -11.45 -2.49 -6.52
N LYS A 84 -11.80 -2.12 -7.76
CA LYS A 84 -12.25 -0.75 -8.07
C LYS A 84 -13.52 -0.33 -7.34
N PHE A 85 -14.37 -1.30 -6.98
CA PHE A 85 -15.58 -1.01 -6.21
C PHE A 85 -15.30 -0.90 -4.71
N ILE A 86 -14.26 -1.59 -4.23
CA ILE A 86 -13.85 -1.61 -2.82
C ILE A 86 -13.00 -0.38 -2.50
N PHE A 87 -12.04 -0.05 -3.37
CA PHE A 87 -11.11 1.07 -3.23
C PHE A 87 -11.22 1.98 -4.46
N PRO A 88 -12.17 2.94 -4.46
CA PRO A 88 -12.29 3.89 -5.56
C PRO A 88 -11.01 4.73 -5.66
N GLU A 89 -10.68 5.11 -6.89
CA GLU A 89 -9.58 6.02 -7.15
C GLU A 89 -9.87 7.40 -6.58
N ILE A 90 -8.93 7.93 -5.81
CA ILE A 90 -8.99 9.28 -5.26
C ILE A 90 -8.17 10.19 -6.15
N LYS A 91 -8.82 11.16 -6.77
CA LYS A 91 -8.18 12.15 -7.65
C LYS A 91 -8.19 13.55 -7.05
N THR A 92 -9.12 13.80 -6.15
CA THR A 92 -9.32 15.12 -5.56
C THR A 92 -9.49 15.00 -4.05
N VAL A 93 -8.64 15.73 -3.33
CA VAL A 93 -8.77 15.92 -1.90
C VAL A 93 -9.21 17.34 -1.60
N GLU A 94 -10.02 17.48 -0.56
CA GLU A 94 -10.38 18.78 -0.03
C GLU A 94 -9.48 19.08 1.17
N ARG A 95 -8.90 20.28 1.15
CA ARG A 95 -7.99 20.77 2.18
C ARG A 95 -8.48 22.09 2.74
N LYS A 96 -8.19 22.31 4.02
CA LYS A 96 -8.33 23.61 4.68
C LYS A 96 -7.08 23.88 5.49
N LEU A 97 -6.83 25.15 5.81
CA LEU A 97 -5.85 25.46 6.85
C LEU A 97 -6.26 24.78 8.15
N GLY A 98 -5.30 24.20 8.86
CA GLY A 98 -5.57 23.48 10.09
C GLY A 98 -6.30 24.31 11.16
N ASP A 99 -6.13 25.64 11.17
CA ASP A 99 -6.78 26.53 12.14
C ASP A 99 -8.24 26.86 11.77
N ALA A 100 -8.68 26.49 10.56
CA ALA A 100 -10.04 26.72 10.09
C ALA A 100 -11.02 25.62 10.49
N ILE A 101 -10.55 24.57 11.17
CA ILE A 101 -11.33 23.41 11.60
C ILE A 101 -10.85 22.91 12.97
N GLU A 102 -11.78 22.40 13.77
CA GLU A 102 -11.43 21.74 15.03
C GLU A 102 -10.91 20.32 14.74
N ILE A 103 -9.68 20.05 15.14
CA ILE A 103 -8.99 18.77 14.90
C ILE A 103 -8.54 18.21 16.25
N ASN A 104 -8.79 16.92 16.48
CA ASN A 104 -8.25 16.23 17.66
C ASN A 104 -6.71 16.25 17.62
N GLN A 105 -6.10 16.74 18.69
CA GLN A 105 -4.65 16.89 18.80
C GLN A 105 -3.89 15.56 18.68
N GLY A 106 -4.52 14.45 19.07
CA GLY A 106 -3.98 13.09 18.95
C GLY A 106 -4.25 12.41 17.60
N THR A 107 -4.88 13.09 16.63
CA THR A 107 -5.12 12.50 15.30
C THR A 107 -3.80 12.07 14.66
N GLU A 108 -3.66 10.78 14.37
CA GLU A 108 -2.53 10.24 13.61
C GLU A 108 -2.58 10.74 12.17
N ILE A 109 -1.45 11.21 11.66
CA ILE A 109 -1.30 11.73 10.31
C ILE A 109 -0.04 11.17 9.64
N ILE A 110 0.01 11.29 8.32
CA ILE A 110 1.27 11.44 7.59
C ILE A 110 1.37 12.89 7.10
N GLY A 111 2.40 13.61 7.55
CA GLY A 111 2.69 14.98 7.13
C GLY A 111 3.66 15.00 5.96
N VAL A 112 3.41 15.82 4.95
CA VAL A 112 4.28 15.99 3.78
C VAL A 112 4.59 17.47 3.59
N VAL A 113 5.87 17.80 3.39
CA VAL A 113 6.30 19.12 2.95
C VAL A 113 6.81 19.04 1.52
N LYS A 114 6.21 19.79 0.60
CA LYS A 114 6.67 19.91 -0.79
C LYS A 114 6.60 21.37 -1.22
N ASN A 115 7.70 21.87 -1.77
CA ASN A 115 7.82 23.26 -2.25
C ASN A 115 7.41 24.31 -1.18
N GLY A 116 7.79 24.07 0.08
CA GLY A 116 7.48 24.94 1.22
C GLY A 116 6.05 24.84 1.76
N ILE A 117 5.17 24.06 1.12
CA ILE A 117 3.81 23.83 1.59
C ILE A 117 3.75 22.54 2.39
N ALA A 118 3.26 22.65 3.64
CA ALA A 118 3.02 21.55 4.54
C ALA A 118 1.56 21.10 4.46
N VAL A 119 1.34 19.81 4.25
CA VAL A 119 0.01 19.21 4.19
C VAL A 119 -0.02 17.99 5.11
N ALA A 120 -1.02 17.92 5.98
CA ALA A 120 -1.30 16.76 6.82
C ALA A 120 -2.39 15.89 6.19
N TYR A 121 -2.11 14.58 6.09
CA TYR A 121 -3.04 13.56 5.63
C TYR A 121 -3.42 12.66 6.81
N PRO A 122 -4.62 12.82 7.39
CA PRO A 122 -5.07 11.99 8.51
C PRO A 122 -5.15 10.52 8.16
N LEU A 123 -4.66 9.65 9.03
CA LEU A 123 -4.66 8.22 8.76
C LEU A 123 -6.08 7.64 8.70
N ASP A 124 -7.06 8.25 9.37
CA ASP A 124 -8.48 7.86 9.25
C ASP A 124 -9.09 8.22 7.87
N VAL A 125 -8.47 9.13 7.12
CA VAL A 125 -8.77 9.42 5.72
C VAL A 125 -7.97 8.47 4.80
N VAL A 126 -6.68 8.27 5.07
CA VAL A 126 -5.78 7.46 4.22
C VAL A 126 -6.11 5.97 4.30
N ILE A 127 -6.24 5.39 5.50
CA ILE A 127 -6.37 3.94 5.72
C ILE A 127 -7.53 3.34 4.93
N PRO A 128 -8.77 3.88 4.96
CA PRO A 128 -9.89 3.32 4.18
C PRO A 128 -9.65 3.28 2.67
N ARG A 129 -8.81 4.19 2.15
CA ARG A 129 -8.59 4.36 0.72
C ARG A 129 -7.31 3.70 0.24
N HIS A 130 -6.37 3.49 1.16
CA HIS A 130 -4.99 3.05 0.93
C HIS A 130 -4.14 3.94 0.03
N ILE A 131 -4.72 4.69 -0.90
CA ILE A 131 -4.01 5.58 -1.81
C ILE A 131 -4.79 6.89 -1.92
N ILE A 132 -4.07 8.00 -1.77
CA ILE A 132 -4.53 9.35 -2.04
C ILE A 132 -3.58 9.94 -3.09
N ASN A 133 -4.09 10.22 -4.28
CA ASN A 133 -3.36 11.03 -5.25
C ASN A 133 -3.66 12.50 -4.96
N ASP A 134 -2.62 13.33 -4.99
CA ASP A 134 -2.75 14.73 -4.64
C ASP A 134 -1.78 15.63 -5.42
N LYS A 135 -2.02 16.94 -5.40
CA LYS A 135 -1.16 17.95 -6.03
C LYS A 135 -0.82 19.08 -5.07
N ILE A 136 0.46 19.27 -4.77
CA ILE A 136 0.93 20.39 -3.96
C ILE A 136 1.63 21.39 -4.87
N LEU A 137 1.03 22.58 -5.07
CA LEU A 137 1.50 23.61 -6.01
C LEU A 137 1.84 23.04 -7.41
N GLY A 138 0.98 22.16 -7.92
CA GLY A 138 1.16 21.52 -9.24
C GLY A 138 2.07 20.30 -9.25
N SER A 139 2.86 20.03 -8.20
CA SER A 139 3.63 18.79 -8.07
C SER A 139 2.74 17.63 -7.64
N HIS A 140 2.66 16.58 -8.47
CA HIS A 140 1.89 15.39 -8.15
C HIS A 140 2.60 14.55 -7.11
N ILE A 141 1.84 14.12 -6.11
CA ILE A 141 2.31 13.21 -5.08
C ILE A 141 1.29 12.09 -4.88
N VAL A 142 1.76 11.00 -4.31
CA VAL A 142 0.90 9.92 -3.84
C VAL A 142 1.21 9.62 -2.39
N VAL A 143 0.18 9.67 -1.55
CA VAL A 143 0.22 9.17 -0.17
C VAL A 143 -0.41 7.79 -0.17
N SER A 144 0.31 6.82 0.38
CA SER A 144 -0.04 5.41 0.33
C SER A 144 0.00 4.78 1.71
N TYR A 145 -0.86 3.79 1.96
CA TYR A 145 -0.90 3.01 3.20
C TYR A 145 -1.00 1.52 2.90
N CYS A 146 -0.03 0.75 3.37
CA CYS A 146 -0.11 -0.71 3.34
C CYS A 146 -0.63 -1.24 4.69
N ALA A 147 -1.84 -1.81 4.70
CA ALA A 147 -2.43 -2.36 5.93
C ALA A 147 -1.76 -3.64 6.44
N ILE A 148 -1.00 -4.34 5.60
CA ILE A 148 -0.22 -5.53 6.01
C ILE A 148 1.09 -5.10 6.67
N CYS A 149 1.74 -4.04 6.17
CA CYS A 149 2.98 -3.51 6.72
C CYS A 149 2.76 -2.44 7.80
N ARG A 150 1.53 -1.93 7.97
CA ARG A 150 1.19 -0.77 8.81
C ARG A 150 2.11 0.43 8.54
N SER A 151 2.32 0.71 7.26
CA SER A 151 3.25 1.73 6.78
C SER A 151 2.53 2.75 5.91
N ALA A 152 2.59 4.02 6.29
CA ALA A 152 2.19 5.13 5.44
C ALA A 152 3.44 5.79 4.82
N LEU A 153 3.47 5.90 3.50
CA LEU A 153 4.58 6.49 2.74
C LEU A 153 4.05 7.49 1.71
N ALA A 154 4.83 8.53 1.44
CA ALA A 154 4.53 9.54 0.43
C ALA A 154 5.61 9.56 -0.65
N PHE A 155 5.21 9.66 -1.91
CA PHE A 155 6.14 9.68 -3.05
C PHE A 155 5.88 10.87 -3.96
N ASN A 156 6.93 11.35 -4.62
CA ASN A 156 6.78 12.16 -5.81
C ASN A 156 6.19 11.28 -6.92
N ALA A 157 5.01 11.63 -7.42
CA ALA A 157 4.26 10.85 -8.39
C ALA A 157 4.54 11.32 -9.82
N GLU A 158 5.81 11.56 -10.13
CA GLU A 158 6.25 12.01 -11.45
C GLU A 158 7.50 11.22 -11.87
N ILE A 159 7.48 10.70 -13.10
CA ILE A 159 8.60 9.97 -13.70
C ILE A 159 8.80 10.48 -15.11
N ASP A 160 10.04 10.89 -15.42
CA ASP A 160 10.43 11.37 -16.75
C ASP A 160 9.47 12.45 -17.30
N GLY A 161 8.99 13.36 -16.43
CA GLY A 161 8.06 14.44 -16.80
C GLY A 161 6.58 14.03 -16.90
N VAL A 162 6.24 12.77 -16.63
CA VAL A 162 4.86 12.26 -16.67
C VAL A 162 4.33 12.14 -15.26
N SER A 163 3.25 12.88 -14.97
CA SER A 163 2.51 12.75 -13.73
C SER A 163 1.69 11.46 -13.69
N LEU A 164 1.89 10.67 -12.64
CA LEU A 164 1.26 9.38 -12.43
C LEU A 164 0.12 9.48 -11.40
N TYR A 165 -0.93 8.71 -11.63
CA TYR A 165 -2.05 8.54 -10.71
C TYR A 165 -2.21 7.07 -10.38
N PHE A 166 -2.28 6.75 -9.09
CA PHE A 166 -2.21 5.39 -8.60
C PHE A 166 -3.54 4.87 -8.08
N LYS A 167 -3.71 3.56 -8.21
CA LYS A 167 -4.79 2.76 -7.62
C LYS A 167 -4.21 1.57 -6.87
N VAL A 168 -4.99 1.05 -5.92
CA VAL A 168 -4.68 -0.22 -5.27
C VAL A 168 -4.82 -1.33 -6.31
N SER A 169 -3.79 -2.17 -6.45
CA SER A 169 -3.81 -3.29 -7.38
C SER A 169 -3.82 -4.65 -6.70
N ALA A 170 -2.92 -4.86 -5.74
CA ALA A 170 -2.68 -6.17 -5.15
C ALA A 170 -1.95 -6.09 -3.81
N VAL A 171 -1.74 -7.25 -3.21
CA VAL A 171 -0.68 -7.48 -2.22
C VAL A 171 0.29 -8.49 -2.83
N TRP A 172 1.56 -8.16 -2.86
CA TRP A 172 2.63 -9.05 -3.33
C TRP A 172 3.88 -8.81 -2.48
N ARG A 173 4.60 -9.89 -2.14
CA ARG A 173 5.71 -9.84 -1.18
C ARG A 173 5.35 -9.09 0.10
N ARG A 174 4.28 -9.53 0.78
CA ARG A 174 3.76 -8.92 2.04
C ARG A 174 3.40 -7.43 1.98
N ASN A 175 3.49 -6.76 0.84
CA ASN A 175 3.31 -5.33 0.74
C ASN A 175 2.32 -4.97 -0.37
N MET A 176 1.75 -3.77 -0.27
CA MET A 176 0.80 -3.27 -1.26
C MET A 176 1.49 -3.05 -2.60
N VAL A 177 0.81 -3.43 -3.68
CA VAL A 177 1.18 -3.08 -5.04
C VAL A 177 0.20 -2.04 -5.56
N MET A 178 0.75 -0.95 -6.08
CA MET A 178 0.03 0.14 -6.73
C MET A 178 0.05 -0.08 -8.24
N ILE A 179 -0.97 0.39 -8.95
CA ILE A 179 -0.98 0.46 -10.42
C ILE A 179 -1.17 1.90 -10.85
N ASP A 180 -0.35 2.38 -11.78
CA ASP A 180 -0.53 3.71 -12.36
C ASP A 180 -1.52 3.70 -13.54
N ASP A 181 -2.25 4.79 -13.71
CA ASP A 181 -3.29 4.89 -14.73
C ASP A 181 -2.76 5.16 -16.13
N GLN A 182 -1.59 5.80 -16.24
CA GLN A 182 -1.01 6.32 -17.47
C GLN A 182 -0.40 5.19 -18.31
N THR A 183 0.33 4.29 -17.66
CA THR A 183 1.12 3.23 -18.29
C THR A 183 0.65 1.83 -17.90
N LYS A 184 -0.22 1.72 -16.89
CA LYS A 184 -0.69 0.45 -16.30
C LYS A 184 0.47 -0.39 -15.74
N SER A 185 1.53 0.27 -15.28
CA SER A 185 2.65 -0.40 -14.63
C SER A 185 2.35 -0.63 -13.15
N LEU A 186 2.97 -1.65 -12.57
CA LEU A 186 2.78 -2.08 -11.18
C LEU A 186 3.99 -1.67 -10.36
N TRP A 187 3.72 -1.10 -9.19
CA TRP A 187 4.71 -0.46 -8.33
C TRP A 187 4.64 -1.03 -6.92
N GLN A 188 5.79 -1.39 -6.36
CA GLN A 188 5.87 -1.85 -4.98
C GLN A 188 5.80 -0.63 -4.05
N GLN A 189 4.83 -0.61 -3.13
CA GLN A 189 4.64 0.53 -2.25
C GLN A 189 5.82 0.75 -1.30
N ALA A 190 6.44 -0.31 -0.76
CA ALA A 190 7.54 -0.18 0.19
C ALA A 190 8.82 0.43 -0.41
N THR A 191 9.08 0.23 -1.70
CA THR A 191 10.33 0.68 -2.33
C THR A 191 10.13 1.80 -3.36
N GLY A 192 8.89 2.06 -3.76
CA GLY A 192 8.57 2.93 -4.88
C GLY A 192 9.00 2.39 -6.25
N GLU A 193 9.43 1.13 -6.35
CA GLU A 193 9.96 0.57 -7.60
C GLU A 193 8.84 0.02 -8.50
N CYS A 194 8.93 0.30 -9.79
CA CYS A 194 8.10 -0.33 -10.80
C CYS A 194 8.58 -1.77 -11.06
N ILE A 195 7.80 -2.74 -10.59
CA ILE A 195 8.13 -4.17 -10.63
C ILE A 195 7.61 -4.88 -11.90
N HIS A 196 6.66 -4.26 -12.62
CA HIS A 196 6.09 -4.83 -13.84
C HIS A 196 5.48 -3.76 -14.75
N GLY A 197 5.52 -3.94 -16.07
CA GLY A 197 4.91 -3.02 -17.04
C GLY A 197 5.94 -2.16 -17.77
N LYS A 198 5.46 -1.07 -18.38
CA LYS A 198 6.25 -0.23 -19.28
C LYS A 198 7.40 0.50 -18.57
N LEU A 199 7.21 0.86 -17.31
CA LEU A 199 8.18 1.62 -16.52
C LEU A 199 9.06 0.73 -15.63
N LYS A 200 9.12 -0.59 -15.90
CA LYS A 200 9.84 -1.56 -15.05
C LYS A 200 11.29 -1.12 -14.79
N GLY A 201 11.71 -1.15 -13.52
CA GLY A 201 13.04 -0.76 -13.05
C GLY A 201 13.16 0.73 -12.68
N LYS A 202 12.19 1.58 -13.07
CA LYS A 202 12.10 2.95 -12.56
C LYS A 202 11.66 2.95 -11.09
N ARG A 203 11.99 4.01 -10.36
CA ARG A 203 11.67 4.16 -8.94
C ARG A 203 11.15 5.57 -8.66
N LEU A 204 10.07 5.65 -7.89
CA LEU A 204 9.53 6.89 -7.37
C LEU A 204 10.47 7.46 -6.31
N GLU A 205 10.60 8.79 -6.28
CA GLU A 205 11.30 9.48 -5.21
C GLU A 205 10.43 9.41 -3.93
N LEU A 206 10.94 8.77 -2.88
CA LEU A 206 10.32 8.77 -1.57
C LEU A 206 10.45 10.17 -0.95
N LEU A 207 9.33 10.74 -0.52
CA LEU A 207 9.29 11.99 0.21
C LEU A 207 9.46 11.72 1.71
N SER A 208 9.99 12.70 2.45
CA SER A 208 10.12 12.62 3.91
C SER A 208 8.75 12.78 4.58
N GLY A 209 7.91 11.75 4.49
CA GLY A 209 6.59 11.70 5.11
C GLY A 209 6.70 11.47 6.62
N GLU A 210 6.27 12.43 7.43
CA GLU A 210 6.33 12.33 8.90
C GLU A 210 5.09 11.61 9.44
N ASN A 211 5.27 10.38 9.94
CA ASN A 211 4.23 9.62 10.63
C ASN A 211 4.18 10.06 12.10
N THR A 212 3.24 10.91 12.47
CA THR A 212 3.15 11.55 13.79
C THR A 212 1.69 11.88 14.13
N ASN A 213 1.45 12.65 15.20
CA ASN A 213 0.13 13.20 15.52
C ASN A 213 0.00 14.67 15.11
N TRP A 214 -1.25 15.15 14.99
CA TRP A 214 -1.54 16.51 14.57
C TRP A 214 -0.88 17.57 15.45
N ASN A 215 -0.87 17.39 16.77
CA ASN A 215 -0.26 18.34 17.70
C ASN A 215 1.23 18.55 17.42
N SER A 216 2.00 17.46 17.36
CA SER A 216 3.44 17.51 17.09
C SER A 216 3.76 18.08 15.71
N TRP A 217 2.95 17.74 14.70
CA TRP A 217 3.10 18.28 13.35
C TRP A 217 2.81 19.79 13.29
N LYS A 218 1.70 20.24 13.87
CA LYS A 218 1.25 21.63 13.81
C LYS A 218 2.21 22.59 14.51
N GLN A 219 2.88 22.15 15.58
CA GLN A 219 3.93 22.94 16.24
C GLN A 219 5.10 23.26 15.29
N LYS A 220 5.46 22.33 14.41
CA LYS A 220 6.50 22.53 13.39
C LYS A 220 5.99 23.27 12.15
N HIS A 221 4.73 23.02 11.78
CA HIS A 221 4.10 23.52 10.58
C HIS A 221 2.80 24.27 10.91
N PRO A 222 2.88 25.47 11.53
CA PRO A 222 1.71 26.21 11.98
C PRO A 222 0.79 26.64 10.83
N LYS A 223 1.28 26.69 9.59
CA LYS A 223 0.46 27.00 8.40
C LYS A 223 0.04 25.75 7.62
N SER A 224 0.13 24.57 8.21
CA SER A 224 -0.20 23.33 7.52
C SER A 224 -1.66 23.32 7.07
N GLU A 225 -1.85 22.89 5.83
CA GLU A 225 -3.14 22.42 5.35
C GLU A 225 -3.45 21.05 5.96
N PHE A 226 -4.73 20.72 6.06
CA PHE A 226 -5.24 19.48 6.59
C PHE A 226 -6.28 18.90 5.64
N VAL A 227 -6.08 17.66 5.21
CA VAL A 227 -7.04 16.93 4.38
C VAL A 227 -8.17 16.41 5.25
N PHE A 228 -9.39 16.87 5.04
CA PHE A 228 -10.56 16.41 5.81
C PHE A 228 -11.48 15.49 4.99
N ASN A 229 -11.39 15.55 3.66
CA ASN A 229 -12.26 14.79 2.77
C ASN A 229 -11.64 14.47 1.41
N CYS A 230 -12.22 13.49 0.72
CA CYS A 230 -11.90 13.17 -0.67
C CYS A 230 -13.21 13.08 -1.46
N ILE A 231 -13.30 13.78 -2.59
CA ILE A 231 -14.57 13.94 -3.33
C ILE A 231 -15.06 12.59 -3.90
N GLU A 232 -14.13 11.80 -4.46
CA GLU A 232 -14.47 10.51 -5.07
C GLU A 232 -14.67 9.39 -4.05
N ALA A 233 -14.47 9.67 -2.76
CA ALA A 233 -14.74 8.69 -1.73
C ALA A 233 -16.24 8.44 -1.65
N ARG A 234 -16.65 7.24 -2.09
CA ARG A 234 -18.03 6.78 -1.93
C ARG A 234 -18.45 6.94 -0.47
N LYS A 235 -19.71 7.33 -0.25
CA LYS A 235 -20.47 6.87 0.91
C LYS A 235 -20.65 5.36 0.73
N GLY A 236 -19.60 4.58 0.99
CA GLY A 236 -19.67 3.12 0.90
C GLY A 236 -20.72 2.59 1.87
N TYR A 237 -21.13 1.32 1.69
CA TYR A 237 -22.03 0.65 2.63
C TYR A 237 -21.46 0.62 4.07
N LEU A 238 -20.14 0.70 4.21
CA LEU A 238 -19.44 0.79 5.49
C LEU A 238 -18.93 2.22 5.72
N SER A 239 -19.14 2.75 6.92
CA SER A 239 -18.51 3.99 7.37
C SER A 239 -16.98 3.83 7.44
N ARG A 240 -16.25 4.96 7.39
CA ARG A 240 -14.77 4.99 7.55
C ARG A 240 -14.33 4.22 8.80
N GLU A 241 -15.00 4.48 9.91
CA GLU A 241 -14.74 3.83 11.19
C GLU A 241 -14.93 2.31 11.14
N ARG A 242 -16.04 1.82 10.56
CA ARG A 242 -16.28 0.38 10.41
C ARG A 242 -15.23 -0.28 9.53
N MET A 243 -14.80 0.39 8.46
CA MET A 243 -13.75 -0.11 7.59
C MET A 243 -12.41 -0.21 8.31
N ILE A 244 -12.02 0.83 9.05
CA ILE A 244 -10.79 0.84 9.86
C ILE A 244 -10.84 -0.29 10.90
N LYS A 245 -11.97 -0.45 11.60
CA LYS A 245 -12.16 -1.52 12.59
C LYS A 245 -12.03 -2.91 11.96
N ALA A 246 -12.62 -3.11 10.79
CA ALA A 246 -12.51 -4.37 10.04
C ALA A 246 -11.05 -4.65 9.61
N LEU A 247 -10.35 -3.65 9.06
CA LEU A 247 -8.95 -3.78 8.67
C LEU A 247 -8.07 -4.12 9.89
N ASN A 248 -8.22 -3.40 11.00
CA ASN A 248 -7.47 -3.63 12.23
C ASN A 248 -7.78 -4.98 12.87
N PHE A 249 -8.94 -5.59 12.60
CA PHE A 249 -9.26 -6.93 13.07
C PHE A 249 -8.66 -8.03 12.17
N VAL A 250 -8.61 -7.80 10.86
CA VAL A 250 -8.24 -8.81 9.87
C VAL A 250 -6.73 -8.82 9.60
N THR A 251 -6.11 -7.67 9.40
CA THR A 251 -4.70 -7.59 8.97
C THR A 251 -3.71 -8.16 9.99
N PRO A 252 -3.95 -8.11 11.32
CA PRO A 252 -3.07 -8.77 12.28
C PRO A 252 -3.15 -10.31 12.25
N LYS A 253 -4.09 -10.90 11.51
CA LYS A 253 -4.27 -12.36 11.43
C LYS A 253 -3.74 -12.95 10.13
N ILE A 254 -3.44 -12.08 9.16
CA ILE A 254 -2.97 -12.47 7.83
C ILE A 254 -1.49 -12.18 7.72
N THR A 255 -0.75 -13.16 7.22
CA THR A 255 0.67 -13.02 6.88
C THR A 255 0.82 -13.50 5.45
N PRO A 256 0.71 -12.61 4.43
CA PRO A 256 0.88 -13.00 3.04
C PRO A 256 2.27 -13.58 2.83
N PRO A 257 2.47 -14.44 1.82
CA PRO A 257 3.81 -14.94 1.50
C PRO A 257 4.76 -13.80 1.08
N GLY A 258 6.04 -13.99 1.36
CA GLY A 258 7.14 -13.09 0.99
C GLY A 258 8.43 -13.89 0.81
N PHE A 259 9.52 -13.20 0.48
CA PHE A 259 10.79 -13.83 0.12
C PHE A 259 11.80 -13.86 1.27
N THR A 260 11.54 -13.11 2.34
CA THR A 260 12.46 -13.00 3.47
C THR A 260 12.05 -13.85 4.66
N ASN A 261 13.05 -14.21 5.46
CA ASN A 261 12.86 -14.82 6.78
C ASN A 261 12.62 -13.72 7.83
N LEU A 262 11.53 -13.82 8.57
CA LEU A 262 11.11 -12.82 9.55
C LEU A 262 11.75 -12.98 10.94
N LYS A 263 12.82 -13.79 11.07
CA LYS A 263 13.61 -13.90 12.33
C LYS A 263 14.10 -12.53 12.81
N GLY A 264 14.27 -12.39 14.12
CA GLY A 264 14.83 -11.19 14.77
C GLY A 264 13.84 -10.52 15.72
N LEU A 265 12.67 -10.13 15.21
CA LEU A 265 11.61 -9.47 15.99
C LEU A 265 10.26 -10.15 15.77
N PRO A 266 9.27 -9.98 16.68
CA PRO A 266 7.89 -10.35 16.42
C PRO A 266 7.40 -9.74 15.10
N THR A 267 6.66 -10.52 14.31
CA THR A 267 6.19 -10.14 12.96
C THR A 267 5.51 -8.76 12.93
N ARG A 268 4.82 -8.38 14.01
CA ARG A 268 4.04 -7.14 14.14
C ARG A 268 4.64 -6.12 15.10
N ALA A 269 5.91 -6.32 15.49
CA ALA A 269 6.63 -5.30 16.24
C ALA A 269 6.72 -4.04 15.36
N THR A 270 6.35 -2.89 15.90
CA THR A 270 6.55 -1.61 15.22
C THR A 270 8.03 -1.25 15.29
N VAL A 271 8.59 -0.93 14.13
CA VAL A 271 9.97 -0.48 13.97
C VAL A 271 9.98 0.84 13.20
N PHE A 272 10.93 1.69 13.55
CA PHE A 272 11.38 2.74 12.65
C PHE A 272 12.55 2.20 11.84
N GLY A 273 12.45 2.30 10.52
CA GLY A 273 13.48 1.87 9.59
C GLY A 273 14.24 3.06 9.06
N ILE A 274 15.56 2.95 9.00
CA ILE A 274 16.46 3.93 8.37
C ILE A 274 17.33 3.20 7.37
N THR A 275 17.42 3.74 6.16
CA THR A 275 18.45 3.33 5.18
C THR A 275 19.33 4.53 4.87
N TYR A 276 20.61 4.44 5.24
CA TYR A 276 21.57 5.53 5.04
C TYR A 276 22.97 4.96 4.78
N ASN A 277 23.67 5.50 3.79
CA ASN A 277 25.01 5.05 3.36
C ASN A 277 25.12 3.53 3.13
N GLY A 278 24.09 2.93 2.53
CA GLY A 278 24.06 1.49 2.21
C GLY A 278 23.75 0.56 3.37
N ILE A 279 23.58 1.08 4.59
CA ILE A 279 23.15 0.31 5.76
C ILE A 279 21.66 0.53 5.98
N SER A 280 20.93 -0.55 6.17
CA SER A 280 19.56 -0.51 6.68
C SER A 280 19.53 -0.95 8.14
N ARG A 281 18.90 -0.16 9.00
CA ARG A 281 18.76 -0.44 10.43
C ARG A 281 17.33 -0.24 10.89
N ALA A 282 16.88 -1.12 11.76
CA ALA A 282 15.57 -1.10 12.38
C ALA A 282 15.68 -0.76 13.87
N TYR A 283 14.89 0.21 14.32
CA TYR A 283 14.77 0.65 15.70
C TYR A 283 13.39 0.20 16.22
N PRO A 284 13.29 -0.95 16.89
CA PRO A 284 12.04 -1.39 17.47
C PRO A 284 11.63 -0.48 18.63
N ILE A 285 10.32 -0.17 18.74
CA ILE A 285 9.79 0.69 19.81
C ILE A 285 10.22 0.18 21.20
N SER A 286 10.25 -1.14 21.41
CA SER A 286 10.64 -1.75 22.69
C SER A 286 12.06 -1.38 23.17
N GLU A 287 12.96 -1.02 22.26
CA GLU A 287 14.34 -0.66 22.60
C GLU A 287 14.51 0.85 22.81
N ILE A 288 13.67 1.67 22.16
CA ILE A 288 13.82 3.13 22.14
C ILE A 288 12.75 3.88 22.96
N GLU A 289 11.70 3.21 23.43
CA GLU A 289 10.54 3.89 24.04
C GLU A 289 10.82 4.68 25.32
N ASN A 290 11.96 4.41 25.96
CA ASN A 290 12.41 5.08 27.18
C ASN A 290 13.61 6.01 26.91
N LEU A 291 13.96 6.20 25.64
CA LEU A 291 15.00 7.12 25.20
C LEU A 291 14.33 8.36 24.61
N HIS A 292 14.94 9.52 24.83
CA HIS A 292 14.51 10.76 24.19
C HIS A 292 15.46 11.15 23.05
N ILE A 293 16.74 11.30 23.36
CA ILE A 293 17.80 11.56 22.38
C ILE A 293 18.87 10.49 22.55
N PHE A 294 19.34 9.92 21.45
CA PHE A 294 20.42 8.94 21.41
C PHE A 294 21.20 9.04 20.10
N GLU A 295 22.40 8.47 20.08
CA GLU A 295 23.27 8.49 18.91
C GLU A 295 23.40 7.11 18.29
N ASP A 296 23.65 7.11 16.99
CA ASP A 296 23.98 5.92 16.23
C ASP A 296 24.97 6.26 15.10
N HIS A 297 25.62 5.24 14.55
CA HIS A 297 26.66 5.39 13.55
C HIS A 297 26.32 4.62 12.27
N PHE A 298 26.48 5.29 11.13
CA PHE A 298 26.27 4.72 9.79
C PHE A 298 27.52 4.99 8.94
N ASN A 299 28.38 3.97 8.75
CA ASN A 299 29.60 4.07 7.95
C ASN A 299 30.38 5.38 8.20
N HIS A 300 30.88 5.56 9.43
CA HIS A 300 31.65 6.73 9.87
C HIS A 300 30.90 8.08 9.88
N LYS A 301 29.57 8.08 9.77
CA LYS A 301 28.73 9.26 10.00
C LYS A 301 27.95 9.12 11.29
N ASN A 302 27.96 10.18 12.10
CA ASN A 302 27.18 10.24 13.33
C ASN A 302 25.76 10.70 13.00
N VAL A 303 24.79 10.00 13.57
CA VAL A 303 23.38 10.31 13.43
C VAL A 303 22.80 10.48 14.83
N THR A 304 22.26 11.66 15.09
CA THR A 304 21.48 11.92 16.30
C THR A 304 20.03 11.56 16.03
N LEU A 305 19.46 10.73 16.89
CA LEU A 305 18.07 10.31 16.85
C LEU A 305 17.29 10.95 18.00
N GLU A 306 16.12 11.48 17.69
CA GLU A 306 15.19 12.04 18.67
C GLU A 306 13.85 11.32 18.57
N TYR A 307 13.48 10.62 19.64
CA TYR A 307 12.22 9.90 19.75
C TYR A 307 11.23 10.68 20.62
N ASN A 308 10.03 10.88 20.08
CA ASN A 308 8.91 11.45 20.80
C ASN A 308 7.86 10.36 21.08
N LYS A 309 7.80 9.91 22.34
CA LYS A 309 6.87 8.85 22.79
C LYS A 309 5.40 9.21 22.59
N SER A 310 5.02 10.46 22.81
CA SER A 310 3.61 10.89 22.72
C SER A 310 3.03 10.86 21.31
N SER A 311 3.90 10.99 20.30
CA SER A 311 3.51 10.98 18.89
C SER A 311 4.01 9.75 18.13
N GLU A 312 4.71 8.84 18.83
CA GLU A 312 5.44 7.71 18.24
C GLU A 312 6.16 8.11 16.94
N TYR A 313 6.97 9.16 17.05
CA TYR A 313 7.70 9.75 15.93
C TYR A 313 9.19 9.78 16.23
N LEU A 314 10.00 9.39 15.24
CA LEU A 314 11.45 9.34 15.32
C LEU A 314 12.05 10.25 14.24
N ILE A 315 12.89 11.18 14.66
CA ILE A 315 13.70 12.02 13.78
C ILE A 315 15.12 11.47 13.78
N ALA A 316 15.75 11.43 12.61
CA ALA A 316 17.17 11.11 12.48
C ALA A 316 17.88 12.24 11.72
N ILE A 317 18.93 12.78 12.31
CA ILE A 317 19.68 13.92 11.77
C ILE A 317 21.16 13.57 11.72
N VAL A 318 21.78 13.75 10.56
CA VAL A 318 23.23 13.64 10.41
C VAL A 318 23.88 14.78 11.20
N THR A 319 24.67 14.44 12.22
CA THR A 319 25.13 15.39 13.23
C THR A 319 25.96 16.54 12.63
N GLU A 320 26.80 16.24 11.63
CA GLU A 320 27.72 17.21 11.02
C GLU A 320 27.03 18.13 10.01
N THR A 321 26.10 17.60 9.22
CA THR A 321 25.45 18.37 8.13
C THR A 321 24.10 18.95 8.51
N LYS A 322 23.55 18.52 9.66
CA LYS A 322 22.16 18.81 10.09
C LYS A 322 21.10 18.37 9.09
N LYS A 323 21.45 17.48 8.14
CA LYS A 323 20.51 16.94 7.17
C LYS A 323 19.66 15.85 7.83
N GLN A 324 18.35 15.97 7.70
CA GLN A 324 17.40 14.95 8.14
C GLN A 324 17.45 13.73 7.20
N ILE A 325 17.43 12.55 7.78
CA ILE A 325 17.32 11.27 7.09
C ILE A 325 15.86 10.84 7.09
N ILE A 326 15.40 10.23 5.99
CA ILE A 326 14.05 9.68 5.92
C ILE A 326 13.95 8.49 6.89
N VAL A 327 12.95 8.55 7.76
CA VAL A 327 12.62 7.49 8.70
C VAL A 327 11.26 6.93 8.33
N GLU A 328 11.18 5.61 8.17
CA GLU A 328 9.94 4.94 7.79
C GLU A 328 9.37 4.16 8.97
N LYS A 329 8.07 4.30 9.24
CA LYS A 329 7.38 3.52 10.29
C LYS A 329 6.70 2.29 9.66
N HIS A 330 7.05 1.10 10.15
CA HIS A 330 6.55 -0.17 9.64
C HIS A 330 6.32 -1.16 10.78
N TRP A 331 5.51 -2.18 10.52
CA TRP A 331 5.68 -3.46 11.18
C TRP A 331 6.91 -4.19 10.65
N TRP A 332 7.56 -4.94 11.52
CA TRP A 332 8.77 -5.71 11.20
C TRP A 332 8.64 -6.54 9.92
N LEU A 333 7.50 -7.20 9.70
CA LEU A 333 7.26 -8.00 8.51
C LEU A 333 7.35 -7.22 7.19
N GLY A 334 7.01 -5.92 7.21
CA GLY A 334 7.09 -5.04 6.06
C GLY A 334 8.51 -4.57 5.82
N TRP A 335 9.15 -4.04 6.86
CA TRP A 335 10.53 -3.56 6.79
C TRP A 335 11.52 -4.68 6.40
N LYS A 336 11.48 -5.82 7.11
CA LYS A 336 12.40 -6.94 6.87
C LYS A 336 12.29 -7.53 5.47
N GLU A 337 11.13 -7.44 4.84
CA GLU A 337 10.90 -7.97 3.48
C GLU A 337 11.65 -7.22 2.39
N PHE A 338 11.90 -5.93 2.59
CA PHE A 338 12.62 -5.09 1.64
C PHE A 338 14.02 -4.70 2.12
N HIS A 339 14.33 -5.00 3.39
CA HIS A 339 15.64 -4.83 4.00
C HIS A 339 16.08 -6.16 4.66
N PRO A 340 16.33 -7.23 3.87
CA PRO A 340 16.62 -8.56 4.39
C PRO A 340 17.86 -8.60 5.29
N ASP A 341 18.83 -7.73 5.03
CA ASP A 341 20.09 -7.64 5.79
C ASP A 341 20.04 -6.55 6.86
N THR A 342 18.85 -5.99 7.17
CA THR A 342 18.71 -4.94 8.17
C THR A 342 19.28 -5.38 9.51
N GLU A 343 20.06 -4.49 10.11
CA GLU A 343 20.50 -4.60 11.49
C GLU A 343 19.34 -4.22 12.41
N ILE A 344 19.28 -4.85 13.59
CA ILE A 344 18.33 -4.46 14.65
C ILE A 344 19.15 -3.66 15.67
N TRP A 345 18.81 -2.40 15.83
CA TRP A 345 19.42 -1.56 16.84
C TRP A 345 19.03 -2.07 18.23
N LYS A 346 20.00 -2.10 19.14
CA LYS A 346 19.81 -2.44 20.54
C LYS A 346 20.51 -1.39 21.37
N LYS A 347 19.90 -1.04 22.51
CA LYS A 347 20.58 -0.20 23.48
C LYS A 347 21.81 -0.95 24.01
N SER A 348 22.99 -0.35 23.92
CA SER A 348 24.17 -0.87 24.59
C SER A 348 23.87 -0.91 26.10
N THR A 349 23.94 -2.12 26.68
CA THR A 349 23.76 -2.37 28.12
C THR A 349 24.86 -1.76 28.94
#